data_AF-A0ABD5IND3-F1
#
_entry.id   AF-A0ABD5IND3-F1
#
_cell.length_a   1.000
_cell.length_b   1.000
_cell.length_c   1.000
_cell.angle_alpha   90.00
_cell.angle_beta   90.00
_cell.angle_gamma   90.00
#
_symmetry.space_group_name_H-M   'P 1'
#
loop_
_entity.id
_entity.type
_entity.pdbx_description
1 polymer ?
#
loop_
_entity_poly.entity_id
_entity_poly.type
_entity_poly.pdbx_seq_one_letter_code
_entity_poly.pdbx_strand_id
1 'polypeptide(L)'
;MNGWMSKIAGGSMVILLLVAIFLGGYSSLLSHRLQLARQQAAEQQKTLAQQAGLITTLRTDDARNRAMMAEQQRREQQLRQQGENYQRKYQDAIKNDECARRVAPGAVLGLLRGTDITAAGVYRSVAP
;
A
#
# COMPACT_ATOMS: atom_id res chain seq x y z
N MET A 1 -67.70 -40.37 -36.07
CA MET A 1 -66.91 -39.94 -34.89
C MET A 1 -65.63 -39.14 -35.21
N ASN A 2 -65.26 -38.93 -36.49
CA ASN A 2 -63.94 -38.40 -36.85
C ASN A 2 -63.85 -36.85 -36.85
N GLY A 3 -64.98 -36.14 -36.92
CA GLY A 3 -65.00 -34.67 -36.99
C GLY A 3 -64.66 -33.96 -35.68
N TRP A 4 -64.92 -34.59 -34.53
CA TRP A 4 -64.64 -34.00 -33.21
C TRP A 4 -63.14 -34.05 -32.87
N MET A 5 -62.46 -35.14 -33.23
CA MET A 5 -61.00 -35.31 -33.08
C MET A 5 -60.19 -34.32 -33.92
N SER A 6 -60.65 -34.01 -35.15
CA SER A 6 -59.99 -33.03 -36.02
C SER A 6 -60.04 -31.60 -35.45
N LYS A 7 -61.14 -31.23 -34.78
CA LYS A 7 -61.27 -29.93 -34.09
C LYS A 7 -60.32 -29.80 -32.89
N ILE A 8 -60.12 -30.88 -32.14
CA ILE A 8 -59.20 -30.91 -30.99
C ILE A 8 -57.75 -30.87 -31.47
N ALA A 9 -57.41 -31.60 -32.53
CA ALA A 9 -56.08 -31.60 -33.12
C ALA A 9 -55.70 -30.23 -33.71
N GLY A 10 -56.65 -29.55 -34.36
CA GLY A 10 -56.43 -28.17 -34.85
C GLY A 10 -56.21 -27.18 -33.70
N GLY A 11 -56.97 -27.30 -32.61
CA GLY A 11 -56.79 -26.46 -31.42
C GLY A 11 -55.46 -26.69 -30.71
N SER A 12 -55.03 -27.94 -30.55
CA SER A 12 -53.75 -28.25 -29.90
C SER A 12 -52.55 -27.74 -30.70
N MET A 13 -52.62 -27.81 -32.05
CA MET A 13 -51.58 -27.31 -32.94
C MET A 13 -51.34 -25.81 -32.75
N VAL A 14 -52.42 -25.01 -32.63
CA VAL A 14 -52.33 -23.56 -32.43
C VAL A 14 -51.74 -23.21 -31.06
N ILE A 15 -52.12 -23.94 -30.01
CA ILE A 15 -51.57 -23.75 -28.66
C ILE A 15 -50.07 -24.08 -28.66
N LEU A 16 -49.66 -25.16 -29.31
CA LEU A 16 -48.26 -25.55 -29.46
C LEU A 16 -47.44 -24.48 -30.18
N LEU A 17 -48.01 -23.88 -31.23
CA LEU A 17 -47.39 -22.81 -32.00
C LEU A 17 -47.20 -21.54 -31.15
N LEU A 18 -48.21 -21.17 -30.37
CA LEU A 18 -48.11 -20.03 -29.45
C LEU A 18 -47.02 -20.26 -28.39
N VAL A 19 -47.00 -21.44 -27.76
CA VAL A 19 -45.96 -21.77 -26.77
C VAL A 19 -44.57 -21.71 -27.40
N ALA A 20 -44.38 -22.21 -28.62
CA ALA A 20 -43.10 -22.14 -29.32
C ALA A 20 -42.64 -20.70 -29.60
N ILE A 21 -43.57 -19.81 -29.98
CA ILE A 21 -43.28 -18.38 -30.19
C ILE A 21 -42.89 -17.70 -28.87
N PHE A 22 -43.64 -17.95 -27.79
CA PHE A 22 -43.32 -17.41 -26.47
C PHE A 22 -41.97 -17.92 -25.95
N LEU A 23 -41.65 -19.20 -26.13
CA LEU A 23 -40.37 -19.79 -25.72
C LEU A 23 -39.21 -19.23 -26.54
N GLY A 24 -39.39 -19.07 -27.86
CA GLY A 24 -38.38 -18.49 -28.75
C GLY A 24 -38.08 -17.03 -28.44
N GLY A 25 -39.13 -16.23 -28.17
CA GLY A 25 -39.00 -14.83 -27.76
C GLY A 25 -38.27 -14.67 -26.42
N TYR A 26 -38.62 -15.49 -25.42
CA TYR A 26 -37.93 -15.50 -24.13
C TYR A 26 -36.46 -15.92 -24.24
N SER A 27 -36.16 -16.91 -25.09
CA SER A 27 -34.80 -17.39 -25.34
C SER A 27 -33.92 -16.30 -25.95
N SER A 28 -34.49 -15.46 -26.82
CA SER A 28 -33.80 -14.31 -27.42
C SER A 28 -33.47 -13.24 -26.37
N LEU A 29 -34.43 -12.90 -25.51
CA LEU A 29 -34.21 -11.96 -24.40
C LEU A 29 -33.17 -12.48 -23.40
N LEU A 30 -33.25 -13.76 -23.02
CA LEU A 30 -32.28 -14.39 -22.11
C LEU A 30 -30.87 -14.39 -22.73
N SER A 31 -30.75 -14.75 -24.00
CA SER A 31 -29.46 -14.78 -24.70
C SER A 31 -28.83 -13.40 -24.78
N HIS A 32 -29.65 -12.37 -25.01
CA HIS A 32 -29.16 -10.99 -25.04
C HIS A 32 -28.67 -10.51 -23.67
N ARG A 33 -29.39 -10.85 -22.59
CA ARG A 33 -28.97 -10.60 -21.21
C ARG A 33 -27.71 -11.37 -20.84
N LEU A 34 -27.58 -12.62 -21.30
CA LEU A 34 -26.40 -13.45 -21.08
C LEU A 34 -25.17 -12.86 -21.81
N GLN A 35 -25.36 -12.31 -23.01
CA GLN A 35 -24.32 -11.61 -23.77
C GLN A 35 -23.86 -10.34 -23.07
N LEU A 36 -24.80 -9.53 -22.56
CA LEU A 36 -24.49 -8.34 -21.76
C LEU A 36 -23.74 -8.71 -20.47
N ALA A 37 -24.19 -9.76 -19.77
CA ALA A 37 -23.51 -10.25 -18.57
C ALA A 37 -22.10 -10.77 -18.88
N ARG A 38 -21.89 -11.46 -20.02
CA ARG A 38 -20.57 -11.89 -20.49
C ARG A 38 -19.67 -10.72 -20.86
N GLN A 39 -20.20 -9.69 -21.50
CA GLN A 39 -19.46 -8.47 -21.82
C GLN A 39 -19.05 -7.72 -20.55
N GLN A 40 -19.98 -7.54 -19.61
CA GLN A 40 -19.68 -6.96 -18.30
C GLN A 40 -18.67 -7.79 -17.51
N ALA A 41 -18.77 -9.12 -17.54
CA ALA A 41 -17.80 -10.00 -16.91
C ALA A 41 -16.42 -9.89 -17.57
N ALA A 42 -16.34 -9.78 -18.90
CA ALA A 42 -15.10 -9.60 -19.63
C ALA A 42 -14.46 -8.22 -19.37
N GLU A 43 -15.26 -7.16 -19.27
CA GLU A 43 -14.80 -5.83 -18.88
C GLU A 43 -14.30 -5.82 -17.43
N GLN A 44 -15.07 -6.39 -16.50
CA GLN A 44 -14.64 -6.54 -15.11
C GLN A 44 -13.36 -7.37 -15.01
N GLN A 45 -13.25 -8.47 -15.75
CA GLN A 45 -12.06 -9.32 -15.76
C GLN A 45 -10.83 -8.58 -16.30
N LYS A 46 -10.99 -7.72 -17.32
CA LYS A 46 -9.91 -6.84 -17.78
C LYS A 46 -9.51 -5.81 -16.73
N THR A 47 -10.47 -5.18 -16.05
CA THR A 47 -10.16 -4.22 -14.97
C THR A 47 -9.53 -4.89 -13.76
N LEU A 48 -9.94 -6.12 -13.41
CA LEU A 48 -9.34 -6.92 -12.34
C LEU A 48 -7.96 -7.44 -12.70
N ALA A 49 -7.72 -7.82 -13.96
CA ALA A 49 -6.38 -8.18 -14.42
C ALA A 49 -5.43 -6.98 -14.39
N GLN A 50 -5.93 -5.80 -14.76
CA GLN A 50 -5.15 -4.56 -14.72
C GLN A 50 -4.90 -4.11 -13.27
N GLN A 51 -5.88 -4.24 -12.38
CA GLN A 51 -5.68 -4.04 -10.94
C GLN A 51 -4.75 -5.08 -10.35
N ALA A 52 -4.83 -6.35 -10.74
CA ALA A 52 -3.93 -7.40 -10.27
C ALA A 52 -2.48 -7.12 -10.71
N GLY A 53 -2.27 -6.62 -11.92
CA GLY A 53 -0.95 -6.19 -12.40
C GLY A 53 -0.37 -5.00 -11.63
N LEU A 54 -1.20 -4.05 -11.20
CA LEU A 54 -0.78 -2.97 -10.31
C LEU A 54 -0.56 -3.47 -8.87
N ILE A 55 -1.41 -4.34 -8.34
CA ILE A 55 -1.28 -4.86 -6.97
C ILE A 55 -0.03 -5.74 -6.83
N THR A 56 0.34 -6.51 -7.86
CA THR A 56 1.55 -7.34 -7.82
C THR A 56 2.82 -6.49 -7.81
N THR A 57 2.84 -5.39 -8.56
CA THR A 57 3.95 -4.44 -8.57
C THR A 57 4.05 -3.66 -7.26
N LEU A 58 2.93 -3.16 -6.71
CA LEU A 58 2.92 -2.54 -5.39
C LEU A 58 3.35 -3.51 -4.27
N ARG A 59 2.95 -4.80 -4.32
CA ARG A 59 3.36 -5.78 -3.31
C ARG A 59 4.86 -6.12 -3.38
N THR A 60 5.43 -6.18 -4.57
CA THR A 60 6.87 -6.42 -4.72
C THR A 60 7.69 -5.22 -4.23
N ASP A 61 7.19 -4.01 -4.45
CA ASP A 61 7.82 -2.79 -3.94
C ASP A 61 7.69 -2.67 -2.42
N ASP A 62 6.52 -2.95 -1.86
CA ASP A 62 6.27 -2.91 -0.40
C ASP A 62 7.10 -3.96 0.35
N ALA A 63 7.30 -5.15 -0.24
CA ALA A 63 8.18 -6.18 0.32
C ALA A 63 9.66 -5.76 0.31
N ARG A 64 10.13 -5.16 -0.80
CA ARG A 64 11.51 -4.63 -0.89
C ARG A 64 11.73 -3.45 0.06
N ASN A 65 10.76 -2.55 0.16
CA ASN A 65 10.83 -1.39 1.03
C ASN A 65 10.87 -1.82 2.51
N ARG A 66 10.04 -2.78 2.92
CA ARG A 66 10.12 -3.35 4.29
C ARG A 66 11.47 -4.01 4.59
N ALA A 67 12.06 -4.71 3.63
CA ALA A 67 13.39 -5.31 3.82
C ALA A 67 14.46 -4.23 4.05
N MET A 68 14.47 -3.18 3.23
CA MET A 68 15.41 -2.05 3.37
C MET A 68 15.20 -1.29 4.69
N MET A 69 13.95 -1.07 5.10
CA MET A 69 13.62 -0.41 6.37
C MET A 69 14.06 -1.25 7.57
N ALA A 70 13.93 -2.58 7.51
CA ALA A 70 14.38 -3.48 8.57
C ALA A 70 15.91 -3.45 8.72
N GLU A 71 16.66 -3.38 7.63
CA GLU A 71 18.12 -3.25 7.67
C GLU A 71 18.56 -1.91 8.25
N GLN A 72 17.94 -0.80 7.83
CA GLN A 72 18.21 0.52 8.40
C GLN A 72 17.93 0.57 9.89
N GLN A 73 16.78 0.05 10.33
CA GLN A 73 16.42 0.00 11.75
C GLN A 73 17.43 -0.82 12.56
N ARG A 74 17.87 -1.99 12.05
CA ARG A 74 18.91 -2.79 12.72
C ARG A 74 20.22 -2.02 12.84
N ARG A 75 20.63 -1.31 11.79
CA ARG A 75 21.86 -0.52 11.80
C ARG A 75 21.77 0.63 12.81
N GLU A 76 20.65 1.35 12.86
CA GLU A 76 20.44 2.39 13.88
C GLU A 76 20.46 1.82 15.30
N GLN A 77 19.79 0.69 15.54
CA GLN A 77 19.80 0.04 16.85
C GLN A 77 21.21 -0.39 17.26
N GLN A 78 22.00 -0.94 16.33
CA GLN A 78 23.40 -1.26 16.58
C GLN A 78 24.23 -0.02 16.92
N LEU A 79 24.03 1.09 16.19
CA LEU A 79 24.72 2.34 16.48
C LEU A 79 24.34 2.88 17.86
N ARG A 80 23.07 2.81 18.25
CA ARG A 80 22.63 3.21 19.60
C ARG A 80 23.26 2.36 20.68
N GLN A 81 23.28 1.04 20.51
CA GLN A 81 23.92 0.13 21.46
C GLN A 81 25.43 0.37 21.57
N GLN A 82 26.10 0.62 20.44
CA GLN A 82 27.52 0.98 20.46
C GLN A 82 27.75 2.32 21.15
N GLY A 83 26.92 3.33 20.89
CA GLY A 83 26.98 4.62 21.55
C GLY A 83 26.81 4.51 23.06
N GLU A 84 25.82 3.77 23.53
CA GLU A 84 25.60 3.52 24.97
C GLU A 84 26.74 2.74 25.61
N ASN A 85 27.26 1.71 24.93
CA ASN A 85 28.39 0.92 25.43
C ASN A 85 29.66 1.78 25.55
N TYR A 86 29.94 2.57 24.52
CA TYR A 86 31.04 3.50 24.51
C TYR A 86 30.88 4.52 25.64
N GLN A 87 29.72 5.17 25.74
CA GLN A 87 29.46 6.15 26.79
C GLN A 87 29.60 5.56 28.21
N ARG A 88 29.14 4.32 28.44
CA ARG A 88 29.39 3.63 29.71
C ARG A 88 30.87 3.38 29.96
N LYS A 89 31.62 2.89 28.97
CA LYS A 89 33.06 2.67 29.10
C LYS A 89 33.81 3.96 29.44
N TYR A 90 33.41 5.08 28.82
CA TYR A 90 33.97 6.39 29.15
C TYR A 90 33.66 6.78 30.58
N GLN A 91 32.40 6.64 31.01
CA GLN A 91 32.02 6.92 32.39
C GLN A 91 32.76 6.04 33.39
N ASP A 92 32.89 4.74 33.13
CA ASP A 92 33.60 3.81 34.01
C ASP A 92 35.10 4.12 34.10
N ALA A 93 35.73 4.50 32.99
CA ALA A 93 37.14 4.90 32.97
C ALA A 93 37.37 6.22 33.74
N ILE A 94 36.45 7.16 33.62
CA ILE A 94 36.52 8.49 34.25
C ILE A 94 36.11 8.46 35.74
N LYS A 95 35.26 7.50 36.15
CA LYS A 95 34.68 7.42 37.51
C LYS A 95 35.72 7.29 38.63
N ASN A 96 36.85 6.65 38.35
CA ASN A 96 37.92 6.43 39.33
C ASN A 96 39.01 7.51 39.30
N ASP A 97 38.92 8.48 38.40
CA ASP A 97 39.91 9.53 38.24
C ASP A 97 39.45 10.83 38.94
N GLU A 98 40.19 11.26 39.96
CA GLU A 98 39.93 12.48 40.74
C GLU A 98 39.88 13.74 39.87
N CYS A 99 40.70 13.80 38.82
CA CYS A 99 40.77 14.94 37.90
C CYS A 99 39.52 15.05 37.02
N ALA A 100 38.94 13.92 36.60
CA ALA A 100 37.79 13.90 35.71
C ALA A 100 36.44 14.06 36.44
N ARG A 101 36.43 13.88 37.77
CA ARG A 101 35.28 14.11 38.65
C ARG A 101 35.05 15.59 38.95
N ARG A 102 36.06 16.45 38.72
CA ARG A 102 35.92 17.91 38.82
C ARG A 102 35.19 18.42 37.58
N VAL A 103 34.05 19.09 37.79
CA VAL A 103 33.36 19.83 36.72
C VAL A 103 34.35 20.82 36.12
N ALA A 104 34.55 20.75 34.80
CA ALA A 104 35.42 21.68 34.10
C ALA A 104 34.97 23.12 34.40
N PRO A 105 35.89 24.04 34.75
CA PRO A 105 35.53 25.41 35.08
C PRO A 105 34.72 26.05 33.94
N GLY A 106 33.58 26.66 34.25
CA GLY A 106 32.66 27.20 33.24
C GLY A 106 33.30 28.19 32.26
N ALA A 107 34.35 28.89 32.69
CA ALA A 107 35.15 29.78 31.83
C ALA A 107 35.89 29.02 30.70
N VAL A 108 36.40 27.82 30.99
CA VAL A 108 37.10 26.98 30.01
C VAL A 108 36.09 26.33 29.06
N LEU A 109 34.93 25.89 29.59
CA LEU A 109 33.83 25.41 28.75
C LEU A 109 33.27 26.51 27.83
N GLY A 110 33.22 27.76 28.28
CA GLY A 110 32.83 28.92 27.46
C GLY A 110 33.81 29.19 26.32
N LEU A 111 35.12 29.11 26.59
CA LEU A 111 36.16 29.22 25.55
C LEU A 111 36.10 28.06 24.55
N LEU A 112 35.88 26.82 25.01
CA LEU A 112 35.78 25.63 24.17
C LEU A 112 34.47 25.55 23.36
N ARG A 113 33.35 26.04 23.89
CA ARG A 113 32.09 26.16 23.14
C ARG A 113 32.10 27.33 22.15
N GLY A 114 33.14 28.16 22.18
CA GLY A 114 33.16 29.41 21.45
C GLY A 114 32.14 30.38 22.05
N THR A 115 32.55 31.15 23.05
CA THR A 115 32.05 32.51 23.22
C THR A 115 32.40 33.33 21.97
N ASP A 116 31.65 33.06 20.90
CA ASP A 116 31.51 33.83 19.67
C ASP A 116 30.07 33.71 19.13
N ILE A 117 29.10 33.52 20.02
CA ILE A 117 27.68 33.71 19.67
C ILE A 117 27.42 35.19 19.33
N THR A 118 28.29 36.11 19.76
CA THR A 118 28.20 37.54 19.42
C THR A 118 28.78 37.89 18.04
N ALA A 119 29.63 37.04 17.44
CA ALA A 119 30.19 37.28 16.10
C ALA A 119 29.30 36.73 14.96
N ALA A 120 28.46 35.72 15.23
CA ALA A 120 27.55 35.16 14.23
C ALA A 120 26.39 36.10 13.82
N GLY A 121 26.15 37.17 14.58
CA GLY A 121 25.13 38.18 14.27
C GLY A 121 25.60 39.32 13.35
N VAL A 122 26.92 39.54 13.21
CA VAL A 122 27.46 40.71 12.48
C VAL A 122 27.81 40.39 11.02
N TYR A 123 27.96 39.11 10.66
CA TYR A 123 28.28 38.69 9.29
C TYR A 123 27.06 38.38 8.40
N ARG A 124 25.82 38.69 8.84
CA ARG A 124 24.64 38.64 7.96
C ARG A 124 24.28 39.97 7.31
N SER A 125 25.10 41.00 7.47
CA SER A 125 25.02 42.20 6.65
C SER A 125 26.17 42.23 5.64
N VAL A 126 25.79 42.31 4.38
CA VAL A 126 26.60 42.64 3.20
C VAL A 126 27.18 41.45 2.44
N ALA A 127 26.39 40.98 1.46
CA ALA A 127 26.87 40.85 0.09
C ALA A 127 25.67 41.05 -0.88
N PRO A 128 25.89 41.66 -2.06
CA PRO A 128 24.89 42.25 -2.96
C PRO A 128 23.92 41.26 -3.63
#